data_AF-A0A229TFG2-F1
#
_entry.id   AF-A0A229TFG2-F1
#
_cell.length_a   1.000
_cell.length_b   1.000
_cell.length_c   1.000
_cell.angle_alpha   90.00
_cell.angle_beta   90.00
_cell.angle_gamma   90.00
#
_symmetry.space_group_name_H-M   'P 1'
#
loop_
_entity.id
_entity.type
_entity.pdbx_description
1 polymer ?
#
loop_
_entity_poly.entity_id
_entity_poly.type
_entity_poly.pdbx_seq_one_letter_code
_entity_poly.pdbx_strand_id
1 'polypeptide(L)' 'MGAQLRISREDAALPCEVCGFPTMHVAQVVADDGTVLGRTLVCTTCQLTRQRPEPAATEAEAPPDEVPTA' A
#
# COMPACT_ATOMS: atom_id res chain seq x y z
N MET A 1 10.60 -11.55 14.18
CA MET A 1 9.60 -10.92 15.07
C MET A 1 8.71 -10.07 14.17
N GLY A 2 7.48 -10.51 13.92
CA GLY A 2 6.52 -9.78 13.09
C GLY A 2 5.72 -8.80 13.94
N ALA A 3 5.20 -7.76 13.30
CA ALA A 3 4.21 -6.87 13.91
C ALA A 3 3.14 -6.58 12.86
N GLN A 4 1.88 -6.62 13.27
CA GLN A 4 0.73 -6.36 12.42
C GLN A 4 0.17 -4.97 12.73
N LEU A 5 -0.21 -4.24 11.68
CA LEU A 5 -0.88 -2.96 11.80
C LEU A 5 -2.40 -3.17 11.69
N ARG A 6 -3.16 -2.75 12.70
CA ARG A 6 -4.63 -2.76 12.69
C ARG A 6 -5.17 -1.34 12.65
N ILE A 7 -5.81 -0.97 11.54
CA ILE A 7 -6.39 0.36 11.36
C ILE A 7 -7.72 0.44 12.10
N SER A 8 -7.84 1.39 13.02
CA SER A 8 -9.12 1.78 13.62
C SER A 8 -9.92 2.58 12.59
N ARG A 9 -11.09 2.07 12.19
CA ARG A 9 -12.01 2.76 11.26
C ARG A 9 -13.05 3.63 11.96
N GLU A 10 -13.07 3.60 13.29
CA GLU A 10 -13.97 4.41 14.12
C GLU A 10 -13.48 5.86 14.21
N ASP A 11 -12.17 6.08 14.08
CA ASP A 11 -11.57 7.41 14.00
C ASP A 11 -11.83 8.03 12.62
N ALA A 12 -12.29 9.29 12.62
CA ALA A 12 -12.48 10.06 11.39
C ALA A 12 -11.14 10.20 10.64
N ALA A 13 -11.17 9.99 9.32
CA ALA A 13 -9.97 10.11 8.51
C ALA A 13 -9.50 11.57 8.45
N LEU A 14 -8.23 11.79 8.77
CA LEU A 14 -7.60 13.11 8.74
C LEU A 14 -6.97 13.37 7.35
N PRO A 15 -6.80 14.64 6.95
CA PRO A 15 -6.04 14.98 5.74
C PRO A 15 -4.56 14.61 5.93
N CYS A 16 -4.00 13.91 4.95
CA CYS A 16 -2.59 13.58 4.92
C CYS A 16 -1.75 14.80 4.51
N GLU A 17 -0.71 15.13 5.28
CA GLU A 17 0.22 16.23 4.95
C GLU A 17 1.11 15.94 3.73
N VAL A 18 1.19 14.67 3.30
CA VAL A 18 2.01 14.25 2.15
C VAL A 18 1.21 14.29 0.85
N CYS A 19 0.04 13.65 0.81
CA CYS A 19 -0.75 13.52 -0.42
C CYS A 19 -2.03 14.37 -0.43
N GLY A 20 -2.40 15.03 0.67
CA GLY A 20 -3.59 15.87 0.80
C GLY A 20 -4.92 15.12 0.94
N PHE A 21 -4.95 13.80 0.73
CA PHE A 21 -6.19 13.02 0.82
C PHE A 21 -6.65 12.80 2.27
N PRO A 22 -7.97 12.77 2.55
CA PRO A 22 -8.54 12.48 3.87
C PRO A 22 -8.50 10.97 4.15
N THR A 23 -7.29 10.42 4.24
CA THR A 23 -7.04 8.97 4.36
C THR A 23 -5.98 8.64 5.42
N MET A 24 -5.71 9.58 6.34
CA MET A 24 -4.92 9.31 7.53
C MET A 24 -5.79 8.66 8.60
N HIS A 25 -5.39 7.48 9.04
CA HIS A 25 -6.05 6.71 10.10
C HIS A 25 -5.08 6.38 11.22
N VAL A 26 -5.62 6.25 12.45
CA VAL A 26 -4.86 5.70 13.57
C VAL A 26 -4.80 4.17 13.41
N ALA A 27 -3.59 3.62 13.46
CA ALA A 27 -3.34 2.19 13.43
C ALA A 27 -2.67 1.74 14.73
N GLN A 28 -3.12 0.60 15.26
CA GLN A 28 -2.48 -0.08 16.38
C GLN A 28 -1.39 -1.00 15.85
N VAL A 29 -0.21 -0.94 16.47
CA VAL A 29 0.87 -1.90 16.23
C VAL A 29 0.67 -3.04 17.20
N VAL A 30 0.39 -4.23 16.68
CA VAL A 30 0.09 -5.43 17.45
C VAL A 30 1.18 -6.46 17.19
N ALA A 31 1.79 -6.98 18.25
CA ALA A 31 2.75 -8.07 18.16
C ALA A 31 2.04 -9.38 17.79
N ASP A 32 2.80 -10.39 17.35
CA ASP A 32 2.25 -11.69 16.96
C ASP A 32 1.49 -12.40 18.10
N ASP A 33 1.86 -12.13 19.36
CA ASP A 33 1.21 -12.62 20.57
C ASP A 33 -0.07 -11.86 20.95
N GLY A 34 -0.47 -10.87 20.14
CA GLY A 34 -1.67 -10.06 20.34
C GLY A 34 -1.47 -8.84 21.24
N THR A 35 -0.27 -8.67 21.81
CA THR A 35 0.07 -7.49 22.63
C THR A 35 0.08 -6.22 21.78
N VAL A 36 -0.64 -5.19 22.23
CA VAL A 36 -0.59 -3.87 21.59
C VAL A 36 0.70 -3.17 22.00
N LEU A 37 1.61 -3.01 21.05
CA LEU A 37 2.90 -2.34 21.23
C LEU A 37 2.77 -0.81 21.19
N GLY A 38 1.76 -0.29 20.50
CA GLY A 38 1.54 1.15 20.40
C GLY A 38 0.51 1.55 19.35
N ARG A 39 0.46 2.86 19.08
CA ARG A 39 -0.40 3.47 18.05
C ARG A 39 0.46 4.34 17.13
N THR A 40 0.07 4.42 15.87
CA THR A 40 0.74 5.23 14.85
C THR A 40 -0.28 5.78 13.86
N LEU A 41 0.07 6.85 13.13
CA LEU A 41 -0.74 7.39 12.06
C LEU A 41 -0.31 6.80 10.72
N VAL A 42 -1.28 6.39 9.91
CA VAL A 42 -1.05 5.74 8.62
C VAL A 42 -1.94 6.34 7.55
N CYS A 43 -1.34 6.82 6.46
CA CYS A 43 -2.07 7.17 5.25
C CYS A 43 -2.28 5.91 4.39
N THR A 44 -3.52 5.45 4.27
CA THR A 44 -3.84 4.25 3.47
C THR A 44 -3.57 4.44 1.99
N THR A 45 -3.72 5.66 1.48
CA THR A 45 -3.38 6.01 0.08
C THR A 45 -1.88 5.89 -0.16
N CYS A 46 -1.05 6.55 0.64
CA CYS A 46 0.41 6.48 0.49
C CYS A 46 0.94 5.06 0.70
N GLN A 47 0.34 4.30 1.63
CA GLN A 47 0.73 2.91 1.83
C GLN A 47 0.36 2.02 0.66
N LEU A 48 -0.80 2.21 0.03
CA LEU A 48 -1.18 1.45 -1.16
C LEU A 48 -0.17 1.67 -2.29
N THR A 49 0.26 2.92 -2.51
CA THR A 49 1.30 3.23 -3.50
C THR A 49 2.64 2.59 -3.16
N ARG A 50 3.00 2.48 -1.88
CA ARG A 50 4.24 1.81 -1.45
C ARG A 50 4.17 0.28 -1.55
N GLN A 51 3.01 -0.30 -1.28
CA GLN A 51 2.79 -1.75 -1.31
C GLN A 51 2.53 -2.30 -2.70
N ARG A 52 2.11 -1.44 -3.63
CA ARG A 52 2.11 -1.72 -5.05
C ARG A 52 3.38 -1.11 -5.65
N PRO A 53 4.56 -1.78 -5.56
CA PRO A 53 5.59 -1.49 -6.53
C PRO A 53 4.91 -1.64 -7.89
N GLU A 54 5.06 -0.62 -8.74
CA GLU A 54 4.62 -0.70 -10.13
C GLU A 54 4.97 -2.10 -10.65
N PRO A 55 4.03 -2.86 -11.24
CA PRO A 55 4.48 -3.98 -12.06
C PRO A 55 5.45 -3.31 -13.03
N ALA A 56 6.73 -3.70 -12.96
CA ALA A 56 7.73 -3.23 -13.89
C ALA A 56 7.04 -3.21 -15.24
N ALA A 57 6.92 -2.03 -15.83
CA ALA A 57 6.42 -1.88 -17.17
C ALA A 57 7.42 -2.63 -18.05
N THR A 58 7.29 -3.95 -18.13
CA THR A 58 7.74 -4.73 -19.27
C THR A 58 6.98 -4.11 -20.41
N GLU A 59 7.71 -3.24 -21.10
CA GLU A 59 7.55 -2.88 -22.48
C GLU A 59 6.60 -3.86 -23.17
N ALA A 60 5.37 -3.39 -23.39
CA ALA A 60 4.55 -3.92 -24.45
C ALA A 60 5.27 -3.59 -25.76
N GLU A 61 6.28 -4.38 -26.11
CA GLU A 61 6.69 -4.54 -27.50
C GLU A 61 5.52 -5.29 -28.18
N ALA A 62 4.67 -4.50 -28.84
CA ALA A 62 3.74 -5.02 -29.82
C ALA A 62 4.52 -5.57 -31.04
N PRO A 63 3.99 -6.60 -31.73
CA PRO A 63 4.76 -7.54 -32.55
C PRO A 63 5.03 -7.02 -33.97
N PRO A 64 6.05 -7.56 -34.68
CA PRO A 64 5.95 -7.78 -36.11
C PRO A 64 5.58 -9.24 -36.39
N ASP A 65 4.40 -9.40 -36.95
CA ASP A 65 4.03 -10.46 -37.88
C ASP A 65 5.13 -10.60 -38.95
N GLU A 66 5.77 -11.78 -39.09
CA GLU A 66 6.36 -12.23 -40.36
C GLU A 66 6.66 -13.74 -40.35
N VAL A 67 5.98 -14.44 -41.26
CA VAL A 67 6.01 -15.89 -41.51
C VAL A 67 7.17 -16.25 -42.44
N PRO A 68 8.04 -17.23 -42.14
CA PRO A 68 8.84 -17.88 -43.17
C PRO A 68 8.15 -19.16 -43.64
N THR A 69 7.51 -19.06 -44.80
CA THR A 69 7.36 -20.17 -45.76
C THR A 69 8.71 -20.31 -46.48
N ALA A 70 9.36 -21.47 -46.34
CA ALA A 70 10.22 -22.11 -47.35
C ALA A 70 10.59 -23.52 -46.89
#